data_AF-A0A972MMN2-F1
#
_entry.id   AF-A0A972MMN2-F1
#
_cell.length_a   1.000
_cell.length_b   1.000
_cell.length_c   1.000
_cell.angle_alpha   90.00
_cell.angle_beta   90.00
_cell.angle_gamma   90.00
#
_symmetry.space_group_name_H-M   'P 1'
#
loop_
_entity.id
_entity.type
_entity.pdbx_description
1 polymer ?
#
loop_
_entity_poly.entity_id
_entity_poly.type
_entity_poly.pdbx_seq_one_letter_code
_entity_poly.pdbx_strand_id
1 'polypeptide(L)'
;MDLYKAFIDNNINPFVVFDAEGHVLQYNDEGEYILSVIDKDELYNLAVSHASMSFGFKHSFLDIDIGHSSFCAISVGYINSDTIGIMLHKNVCSKKYKAINEDLQFANIFTLLDIAINTNLDPSTPIEAEYDVSIPEFKLNINNFLQLLNKIFKALKNSPSIYIRVAIATGCSIKIDNKRYPVINIDIKSPQIPSIQNIKDDDFIISIEKDTIHIELPFIT
;
A
#
# COMPACT_ATOMS: atom_id res chain seq x y z
N MET A 1 26.15 -10.53 -18.44
CA MET A 1 25.44 -10.25 -17.18
C MET A 1 24.83 -11.55 -16.70
N ASP A 2 25.06 -11.95 -15.44
CA ASP A 2 24.45 -13.15 -14.87
C ASP A 2 22.93 -12.92 -14.71
N LEU A 3 22.13 -13.87 -15.17
CA LEU A 3 20.66 -13.79 -15.14
C LEU A 3 20.15 -13.68 -13.70
N TYR A 4 20.74 -14.43 -12.76
CA TYR A 4 20.32 -14.39 -11.36
C TYR A 4 20.56 -13.03 -10.74
N LYS A 5 21.75 -12.46 -11.00
CA LYS A 5 22.08 -11.11 -10.56
C LYS A 5 21.13 -10.07 -11.17
N ALA A 6 20.85 -10.18 -12.47
CA ALA A 6 19.89 -9.28 -13.12
C ALA A 6 18.49 -9.33 -12.48
N PHE A 7 18.02 -10.51 -12.06
CA PHE A 7 16.75 -10.64 -11.34
C PHE A 7 16.77 -9.99 -9.95
N ILE A 8 17.90 -10.03 -9.25
CA ILE A 8 18.05 -9.37 -7.94
C ILE A 8 18.12 -7.85 -8.11
N ASP A 9 18.96 -7.38 -9.02
CA ASP A 9 19.16 -5.96 -9.31
C ASP A 9 17.83 -5.28 -9.73
N ASN A 10 16.99 -5.99 -10.49
CA ASN A 10 15.68 -5.49 -10.96
C ASN A 10 14.50 -5.92 -10.05
N ASN A 11 14.76 -6.49 -8.87
CA ASN A 11 13.68 -6.90 -7.97
C ASN A 11 13.01 -5.68 -7.33
N ILE A 12 11.68 -5.66 -7.31
CA ILE A 12 10.90 -4.57 -6.71
C ILE A 12 10.92 -4.55 -5.18
N ASN A 13 11.39 -5.63 -4.55
CA ASN A 13 11.59 -5.72 -3.12
C ASN A 13 13.02 -5.26 -2.78
N PRO A 14 13.19 -4.32 -1.84
CA PRO A 14 14.51 -3.92 -1.36
C PRO A 14 15.31 -5.12 -0.87
N PHE A 15 16.55 -5.22 -1.32
CA PHE A 15 17.50 -6.26 -0.94
C PHE A 15 18.84 -5.62 -0.57
N VAL A 16 19.37 -5.98 0.60
CA VAL A 16 20.66 -5.48 1.10
C VAL A 16 21.44 -6.63 1.73
N VAL A 17 22.74 -6.67 1.50
CA VAL A 17 23.70 -7.60 2.10
C VAL A 17 24.71 -6.81 2.92
N PHE A 18 24.94 -7.28 4.14
CA PHE A 18 25.92 -6.75 5.07
C PHE A 18 27.03 -7.77 5.35
N ASP A 19 28.20 -7.28 5.75
CA ASP A 19 29.20 -8.09 6.46
C ASP A 19 28.84 -8.25 7.95
N ALA A 20 29.66 -9.01 8.69
CA ALA A 20 29.48 -9.27 10.11
C ALA A 20 29.62 -8.00 10.98
N GLU A 21 30.28 -6.96 10.48
CA GLU A 21 30.48 -5.68 11.12
C GLU A 21 29.38 -4.65 10.80
N GLY A 22 28.43 -4.98 9.91
CA GLY A 22 27.34 -4.10 9.50
C GLY A 22 27.68 -3.14 8.36
N HIS A 23 28.79 -3.34 7.63
CA HIS A 23 29.04 -2.62 6.40
C HIS A 23 28.20 -3.18 5.26
N VAL A 24 27.64 -2.29 4.45
CA VAL A 24 26.88 -2.66 3.26
C VAL A 24 27.84 -3.19 2.19
N LEU A 25 27.63 -4.44 1.76
CA LEU A 25 28.41 -5.08 0.70
C LEU A 25 27.73 -4.98 -0.66
N GLN A 26 26.41 -5.20 -0.70
CA GLN A 26 25.62 -5.22 -1.92
C GLN A 26 24.18 -4.78 -1.65
N TYR A 27 23.53 -4.24 -2.67
CA TYR A 27 22.12 -3.91 -2.69
C TYR A 27 21.61 -3.89 -4.13
N ASN A 28 20.30 -3.98 -4.31
CA ASN A 28 19.63 -3.67 -5.57
C ASN A 28 19.13 -2.22 -5.58
N ASP A 29 18.55 -1.77 -6.70
CA ASP A 29 18.07 -0.38 -6.87
C ASP A 29 17.09 0.04 -5.75
N GLU A 30 16.18 -0.85 -5.36
CA GLU A 30 15.22 -0.61 -4.27
C GLU A 30 15.89 -0.61 -2.87
N GLY A 31 16.95 -1.40 -2.69
CA GLY A 31 17.78 -1.39 -1.49
C GLY A 31 18.56 -0.09 -1.33
N GLU A 32 19.05 0.49 -2.43
CA GLU A 32 19.70 1.80 -2.44
C GLU A 32 18.75 2.89 -1.94
N TYR A 33 17.50 2.88 -2.43
CA TYR A 33 16.47 3.80 -1.95
C TYR A 33 16.25 3.66 -0.45
N ILE A 34 16.11 2.44 0.07
CA ILE A 34 15.91 2.23 1.52
C ILE A 34 17.09 2.75 2.33
N LEU A 35 18.33 2.47 1.90
CA LEU A 35 19.55 2.97 2.55
C LEU A 35 19.68 4.51 2.53
N SER A 36 18.96 5.20 1.64
CA SER A 36 18.89 6.66 1.63
C SER A 36 17.89 7.26 2.63
N VAL A 37 16.99 6.42 3.16
CA VAL A 37 15.87 6.83 4.02
C VAL A 37 16.05 6.38 5.47
N ILE A 38 16.55 5.17 5.70
CA ILE A 38 16.81 4.61 7.03
C ILE A 38 18.30 4.56 7.32
N ASP A 39 18.66 4.65 8.60
CA ASP A 39 20.04 4.42 9.02
C ASP A 39 20.46 2.97 8.74
N LYS A 40 21.67 2.79 8.20
CA LYS A 40 22.17 1.46 7.83
C LYS A 40 22.31 0.53 9.03
N ASP A 41 22.65 1.07 10.21
CA ASP A 41 22.86 0.28 11.42
C ASP A 41 21.49 -0.17 11.96
N GLU A 42 20.45 0.63 11.78
CA GLU A 42 19.07 0.25 12.07
C GLU A 42 18.61 -0.91 11.17
N LEU A 43 18.86 -0.84 9.86
CA LEU A 43 18.52 -1.92 8.93
C LEU A 43 19.34 -3.20 9.20
N TYR A 44 20.62 -3.06 9.56
CA TYR A 44 21.46 -4.19 9.96
C TYR A 44 20.95 -4.87 11.24
N ASN A 45 20.61 -4.09 12.27
CA ASN A 45 20.05 -4.60 13.51
C ASN A 45 18.70 -5.31 13.29
N LEU A 46 17.88 -4.81 12.37
CA LEU A 46 16.66 -5.48 11.94
C LEU A 46 16.96 -6.86 11.32
N ALA A 47 17.99 -6.95 10.47
CA ALA A 47 18.43 -8.22 9.91
C ALA A 47 18.87 -9.20 11.01
N VAL A 48 19.77 -8.77 11.91
CA VAL A 48 20.30 -9.62 12.99
C VAL A 48 19.20 -10.12 13.92
N SER A 49 18.28 -9.25 14.35
CA SER A 49 17.18 -9.61 15.26
C SER A 49 16.19 -10.60 14.66
N HIS A 50 16.05 -10.62 13.32
CA HIS A 50 15.17 -11.54 12.61
C HIS A 50 15.90 -12.70 11.92
N ALA A 51 17.20 -12.84 12.13
CA ALA A 51 17.97 -13.97 11.64
C ALA A 51 17.47 -15.31 12.21
N SER A 52 17.66 -16.38 11.44
CA SER A 52 17.52 -17.75 11.94
C SER A 52 18.55 -18.03 13.05
N MET A 53 18.31 -19.01 13.93
CA MET A 53 19.33 -19.46 14.91
C MET A 53 20.44 -20.32 14.29
N SER A 54 20.21 -20.85 13.09
CA SER A 54 21.17 -21.64 12.32
C SER A 54 21.25 -21.12 10.88
N PHE A 55 22.38 -21.38 10.21
CA PHE A 55 22.56 -21.05 8.79
C PHE A 55 21.34 -21.45 7.96
N GLY A 56 20.90 -20.53 7.11
CA GLY A 56 19.69 -20.64 6.33
C GLY A 56 18.92 -19.34 6.26
N PHE A 57 17.63 -19.45 5.98
CA PHE A 57 16.73 -18.32 5.80
C PHE A 57 15.59 -18.37 6.82
N LYS A 58 15.18 -17.20 7.30
CA LYS A 58 13.99 -17.00 8.13
C LYS A 58 13.10 -15.95 7.49
N HIS A 59 11.82 -16.27 7.39
CA HIS A 59 10.79 -15.36 6.94
C HIS A 59 9.96 -14.93 8.14
N SER A 60 9.76 -13.63 8.33
CA SER A 60 8.93 -13.06 9.38
C SER A 60 7.86 -12.20 8.74
N PHE A 61 6.60 -12.36 9.15
CA PHE A 61 5.51 -11.47 8.77
C PHE A 61 5.38 -10.39 9.84
N LEU A 62 5.60 -9.14 9.44
CA LEU A 62 5.42 -7.97 10.29
C LEU A 62 5.21 -6.74 9.42
N ASP A 63 4.45 -5.78 9.95
CA ASP A 63 4.25 -4.49 9.31
C ASP A 63 5.41 -3.57 9.68
N ILE A 64 6.14 -3.12 8.67
CA ILE A 64 7.28 -2.21 8.80
C ILE A 64 7.04 -1.03 7.88
N ASP A 65 7.09 0.17 8.45
CA ASP A 65 7.07 1.42 7.71
C ASP A 65 8.48 2.03 7.69
N ILE A 66 9.02 2.29 6.50
CA ILE A 66 10.30 2.97 6.31
C ILE A 66 10.08 4.13 5.33
N GLY A 67 10.16 5.36 5.84
CA GLY A 67 9.82 6.57 5.09
C GLY A 67 8.40 6.50 4.53
N HIS A 68 8.27 6.46 3.21
CA HIS A 68 7.00 6.40 2.49
C HIS A 68 6.63 5.00 1.98
N SER A 69 7.36 3.96 2.41
CA SER A 69 7.13 2.57 1.98
C SER A 69 6.71 1.70 3.16
N SER A 70 5.78 0.78 2.91
CA SER A 70 5.30 -0.21 3.87
C SER A 70 5.59 -1.64 3.39
N PHE A 71 6.04 -2.49 4.31
CA PHE A 71 6.41 -3.88 4.06
C PHE A 71 5.62 -4.79 5.01
N CYS A 72 5.22 -5.97 4.54
CA CYS A 72 4.44 -6.93 5.35
C CYS A 72 5.20 -8.18 5.74
N ALA A 73 6.41 -8.35 5.20
CA ALA A 73 7.28 -9.42 5.59
C ALA A 73 8.74 -9.04 5.35
N ILE A 74 9.63 -9.77 6.00
CA ILE A 74 11.06 -9.75 5.74
C ILE A 74 11.57 -11.17 5.56
N SER A 75 12.53 -11.33 4.64
CA SER A 75 13.40 -12.51 4.59
C SER A 75 14.77 -12.12 5.08
N VAL A 76 15.29 -12.85 6.06
CA VAL A 76 16.69 -12.73 6.48
C VAL A 76 17.39 -14.04 6.19
N GLY A 77 18.58 -13.99 5.60
CA GLY A 77 19.35 -15.18 5.26
C GLY A 77 20.84 -15.00 5.46
N TYR A 78 21.49 -16.06 5.93
CA TYR A 78 22.94 -16.14 6.04
C TYR A 78 23.37 -17.60 5.90
N ILE A 79 24.39 -17.85 5.09
CA ILE A 79 24.88 -19.20 4.77
C ILE A 79 26.24 -19.50 5.42
N ASN A 80 26.85 -18.50 6.04
CA ASN A 80 28.09 -18.53 6.79
C ASN A 80 28.07 -17.40 7.83
N SER A 81 29.17 -17.23 8.58
CA SER A 81 29.33 -16.19 9.59
C SER A 81 29.67 -14.80 9.04
N ASP A 82 29.95 -14.71 7.74
CA ASP A 82 30.65 -13.55 7.19
C ASP A 82 29.68 -12.53 6.60
N THR A 83 28.49 -12.98 6.21
CA THR A 83 27.49 -12.14 5.54
C THR A 83 26.08 -12.46 5.98
N ILE A 84 25.24 -11.42 6.01
CA ILE A 84 23.80 -11.52 6.24
C ILE A 84 23.05 -10.68 5.21
N GLY A 85 22.02 -11.26 4.61
CA GLY A 85 21.13 -10.59 3.68
C GLY A 85 19.76 -10.36 4.28
N ILE A 86 19.17 -9.21 3.98
CA ILE A 86 17.77 -8.88 4.28
C ILE A 86 17.05 -8.49 2.99
N MET A 87 15.82 -8.99 2.84
CA MET A 87 14.88 -8.58 1.80
C MET A 87 13.58 -8.12 2.46
N LEU A 88 13.15 -6.90 2.13
CA LEU A 88 11.89 -6.34 2.61
C LEU A 88 10.80 -6.62 1.56
N HIS A 89 9.75 -7.34 1.95
CA HIS A 89 8.66 -7.70 1.04
C HIS A 89 7.60 -6.62 1.08
N LYS A 90 7.45 -5.93 -0.05
CA LYS A 90 6.33 -5.00 -0.24
C LYS A 90 5.03 -5.77 -0.10
N ASN A 91 3.99 -5.07 0.35
CA ASN A 91 2.63 -5.57 0.26
C ASN A 91 2.33 -5.96 -1.19
N VAL A 92 2.24 -7.26 -1.44
CA VAL A 92 1.68 -7.75 -2.71
C VAL A 92 0.18 -7.56 -2.57
N CYS A 93 -0.41 -6.62 -3.31
CA CYS A 93 -1.87 -6.46 -3.36
C CYS A 93 -2.48 -7.84 -3.63
N SER A 94 -3.09 -8.43 -2.60
CA SER A 94 -3.48 -9.85 -2.56
C SER A 94 -4.88 -10.10 -3.12
N LYS A 95 -5.51 -9.09 -3.72
CA LYS A 95 -6.85 -9.22 -4.27
C LYS A 95 -6.81 -9.14 -5.79
N LYS A 96 -7.19 -10.25 -6.43
CA LYS A 96 -7.54 -10.26 -7.85
C LYS A 96 -8.71 -9.31 -8.03
N TYR A 97 -8.49 -8.16 -8.65
CA TYR A 97 -9.56 -7.39 -9.27
C TYR A 97 -10.22 -8.31 -10.31
N LYS A 98 -11.55 -8.41 -10.30
CA LYS A 98 -12.26 -9.08 -11.40
C LYS A 98 -12.05 -8.29 -12.70
N ALA A 99 -12.20 -8.96 -13.84
CA ALA A 99 -12.08 -8.36 -15.17
C ALA A 99 -12.82 -7.01 -15.21
N ILE A 100 -12.16 -6.00 -15.79
CA ILE A 100 -12.67 -4.64 -15.91
C ILE A 100 -14.11 -4.69 -16.47
N ASN A 101 -15.07 -4.14 -15.73
CA ASN A 101 -16.40 -3.84 -16.26
C ASN A 101 -16.25 -2.88 -17.47
N GLU A 102 -16.99 -3.11 -18.55
CA GLU A 102 -16.83 -2.38 -19.82
C GLU A 102 -17.14 -0.86 -19.71
N ASP A 103 -17.77 -0.42 -18.63
CA ASP A 103 -18.22 0.96 -18.39
C ASP A 103 -17.19 1.85 -17.66
N LEU A 104 -15.90 1.76 -18.02
CA LEU A 104 -14.89 2.66 -17.48
C LEU A 104 -14.92 4.03 -18.17
N GLN A 105 -14.95 5.10 -17.37
CA GLN A 105 -14.92 6.47 -17.85
C GLN A 105 -13.84 7.26 -17.11
N PHE A 106 -13.22 8.23 -17.78
CA PHE A 106 -12.33 9.17 -17.12
C PHE A 106 -13.10 9.98 -16.08
N ALA A 107 -12.61 10.00 -14.86
CA ALA A 107 -13.15 10.85 -13.83
C ALA A 107 -12.06 11.36 -12.89
N ASN A 108 -12.35 12.53 -12.33
CA ASN A 108 -11.59 13.13 -11.26
C ASN A 108 -12.09 12.60 -9.91
N ILE A 109 -11.22 11.90 -9.18
CA ILE A 109 -11.57 11.27 -7.91
C ILE A 109 -12.04 12.27 -6.85
N PHE A 110 -11.46 13.48 -6.85
CA PHE A 110 -11.80 14.54 -5.91
C PHE A 110 -13.23 15.04 -6.13
N THR A 111 -13.63 15.20 -7.40
CA THR A 111 -15.01 15.57 -7.74
C THR A 111 -16.03 14.54 -7.24
N LEU A 112 -15.72 13.24 -7.35
CA LEU A 112 -16.62 12.18 -6.91
C LEU A 112 -16.73 12.11 -5.38
N LEU A 113 -15.62 12.33 -4.67
CA LEU A 113 -15.60 12.48 -3.22
C LEU A 113 -16.46 13.67 -2.79
N ASP A 114 -16.25 14.84 -3.39
CA ASP A 114 -17.01 16.05 -3.08
C ASP A 114 -18.52 15.86 -3.30
N ILE A 115 -18.92 15.22 -4.40
CA ILE A 115 -20.33 14.89 -4.65
C ILE A 115 -20.87 14.00 -3.53
N ALA A 116 -20.18 12.91 -3.19
CA ALA A 116 -20.67 11.97 -2.20
C ALA A 116 -20.72 12.55 -0.78
N ILE A 117 -19.71 13.36 -0.40
CA ILE A 117 -19.66 14.10 0.87
C ILE A 117 -20.88 15.02 0.97
N ASN A 118 -21.05 15.92 0.00
CA ASN A 118 -22.13 16.92 0.01
C ASN A 118 -23.52 16.30 -0.09
N THR A 119 -23.63 15.09 -0.63
CA THR A 119 -24.91 14.36 -0.75
C THR A 119 -25.33 13.70 0.56
N ASN A 120 -24.39 13.20 1.36
CA ASN A 120 -24.73 12.30 2.49
C ASN A 120 -24.44 12.89 3.87
N LEU A 121 -23.51 13.84 3.98
CA LEU A 121 -23.09 14.42 5.25
C LEU A 121 -23.78 15.76 5.50
N ASP A 122 -23.92 16.12 6.78
CA ASP A 122 -24.38 17.45 7.16
C ASP A 122 -23.27 18.47 6.85
N PRO A 123 -23.56 19.66 6.29
CA PRO A 123 -22.56 20.71 6.04
C PRO A 123 -21.77 21.15 7.27
N SER A 124 -22.30 20.91 8.48
CA SER A 124 -21.62 21.18 9.75
C SER A 124 -20.67 20.08 10.21
N THR A 125 -20.63 18.92 9.53
CA THR A 125 -19.72 17.81 9.84
C THR A 125 -18.27 18.26 9.61
N PRO A 126 -17.40 18.23 10.64
CA PRO A 126 -15.99 18.56 10.46
C PRO A 126 -15.29 17.54 9.56
N ILE A 127 -14.72 18.00 8.45
CA ILE A 127 -13.97 17.18 7.50
C ILE A 127 -12.56 17.74 7.37
N GLU A 128 -11.57 16.89 7.60
CA GLU A 128 -10.15 17.15 7.29
C GLU A 128 -9.75 16.28 6.10
N ALA A 129 -9.03 16.85 5.13
CA ALA A 129 -8.68 16.14 3.90
C ALA A 129 -7.22 16.35 3.51
N GLU A 130 -6.54 15.26 3.17
CA GLU A 130 -5.16 15.23 2.65
C GLU A 130 -5.18 14.58 1.26
N TYR A 131 -5.12 15.42 0.23
CA TYR A 131 -5.20 14.98 -1.16
C TYR A 131 -3.87 15.17 -1.88
N ASP A 132 -3.39 14.10 -2.50
CA ASP A 132 -2.32 14.17 -3.50
C ASP A 132 -2.87 14.75 -4.81
N VAL A 133 -2.77 16.08 -4.94
CA VAL A 133 -3.26 16.84 -6.11
C VAL A 133 -2.54 16.49 -7.41
N SER A 134 -1.48 15.67 -7.37
CA SER A 134 -0.79 15.20 -8.58
C SER A 134 -1.53 14.07 -9.29
N ILE A 135 -2.51 13.43 -8.62
CA ILE A 135 -3.33 12.36 -9.20
C ILE A 135 -4.19 12.94 -10.35
N PRO A 136 -3.97 12.51 -11.60
CA PRO A 136 -4.76 12.99 -12.72
C PRO A 136 -6.10 12.23 -12.81
N GLU A 137 -6.93 12.62 -13.77
CA GLU A 137 -8.11 11.81 -14.12
C GLU A 137 -7.69 10.42 -14.60
N PHE A 138 -8.43 9.41 -14.17
CA PHE A 138 -8.22 8.03 -14.55
C PHE A 138 -9.54 7.34 -14.81
N LYS A 139 -9.47 6.19 -15.46
CA LYS A 139 -10.62 5.37 -15.81
C LYS A 139 -11.15 4.63 -14.59
N LEU A 140 -12.41 4.87 -14.25
CA LEU A 140 -13.13 4.13 -13.21
C LEU A 140 -14.60 3.93 -13.58
N ASN A 141 -15.24 2.95 -12.93
CA ASN A 141 -16.70 2.81 -12.97
C ASN A 141 -17.33 3.86 -12.05
N ILE A 142 -17.65 5.04 -12.59
CA ILE A 142 -18.16 6.20 -11.83
C ILE A 142 -19.41 5.83 -11.02
N ASN A 143 -20.35 5.10 -11.64
CA ASN A 143 -21.62 4.74 -11.00
C ASN A 143 -21.39 3.85 -9.79
N ASN A 144 -20.58 2.80 -9.95
CA ASN A 144 -20.32 1.88 -8.86
C ASN A 144 -19.51 2.56 -7.74
N PHE A 145 -18.53 3.39 -8.09
CA PHE A 145 -17.75 4.14 -7.11
C PHE A 145 -18.61 5.13 -6.30
N LEU A 146 -19.50 5.88 -6.95
CA LEU A 146 -20.43 6.76 -6.24
C LEU A 146 -21.40 5.98 -5.34
N GLN A 147 -21.87 4.81 -5.76
CA GLN A 147 -22.69 3.95 -4.91
C GLN A 147 -21.94 3.50 -3.66
N LEU A 148 -20.66 3.13 -3.80
CA LEU A 148 -19.80 2.80 -2.68
C LEU A 148 -19.63 3.99 -1.73
N LEU A 149 -19.21 5.14 -2.24
CA LEU A 149 -19.01 6.34 -1.42
C LEU A 149 -20.30 6.76 -0.70
N ASN A 150 -21.44 6.71 -1.39
CA ASN A 150 -22.75 7.00 -0.80
C ASN A 150 -23.07 6.05 0.36
N LYS A 151 -22.78 4.74 0.24
CA LYS A 151 -22.97 3.79 1.34
C LYS A 151 -22.07 4.14 2.53
N ILE A 152 -20.80 4.46 2.28
CA ILE A 152 -19.82 4.82 3.31
C ILE A 152 -20.27 6.10 4.04
N PHE A 153 -20.46 7.21 3.32
CA PHE A 153 -20.78 8.49 3.95
C PHE A 153 -22.17 8.51 4.60
N LYS A 154 -23.13 7.74 4.07
CA LYS A 154 -24.43 7.55 4.74
C LYS A 154 -24.28 6.83 6.09
N ALA A 155 -23.37 5.87 6.20
CA ALA A 155 -23.07 5.23 7.48
C ALA A 155 -22.37 6.21 8.44
N LEU A 156 -21.52 7.09 7.92
CA LEU A 156 -20.78 8.09 8.70
C LEU A 156 -21.56 9.39 8.98
N LYS A 157 -22.85 9.45 8.63
CA LYS A 157 -23.68 10.68 8.75
C LYS A 157 -23.67 11.33 10.13
N ASN A 158 -23.54 10.54 11.20
CA ASN A 158 -23.53 11.02 12.58
C ASN A 158 -22.11 11.02 13.19
N SER A 159 -21.08 10.87 12.37
CA SER A 159 -19.70 10.89 12.84
C SER A 159 -19.36 12.30 13.35
N PRO A 160 -18.68 12.43 14.51
CA PRO A 160 -18.30 13.74 15.05
C PRO A 160 -17.20 14.43 14.23
N SER A 161 -16.40 13.66 13.49
CA SER A 161 -15.40 14.16 12.56
C SER A 161 -15.07 13.08 11.53
N ILE A 162 -14.59 13.50 10.36
CA ILE A 162 -14.13 12.60 9.30
C ILE A 162 -12.80 13.11 8.78
N TYR A 163 -11.80 12.23 8.67
CA TYR A 163 -10.55 12.52 7.98
C TYR A 163 -10.48 11.69 6.71
N ILE A 164 -10.10 12.31 5.58
CA ILE A 164 -10.01 11.65 4.27
C ILE A 164 -8.59 11.84 3.73
N ARG A 165 -7.96 10.75 3.31
CA ARG A 165 -6.68 10.79 2.61
C ARG A 165 -6.80 10.14 1.25
N VAL A 166 -6.25 10.78 0.22
CA VAL A 166 -6.16 10.22 -1.14
C VAL A 166 -4.71 10.31 -1.61
N ALA A 167 -4.09 9.18 -1.90
CA ALA A 167 -2.68 9.11 -2.29
C ALA A 167 -2.39 7.97 -3.28
N ILE A 168 -1.34 8.12 -4.09
CA ILE A 168 -0.78 6.99 -4.85
C ILE A 168 -0.02 6.08 -3.88
N ALA A 169 -0.37 4.80 -3.84
CA ALA A 169 0.33 3.81 -3.03
C ALA A 169 1.61 3.35 -3.74
N THR A 170 2.72 4.04 -3.46
CA THR A 170 4.03 3.75 -4.04
C THR A 170 4.44 2.30 -3.82
N GLY A 171 4.90 1.63 -4.87
CA GLY A 171 5.29 0.22 -4.82
C GLY A 171 4.15 -0.79 -4.81
N CYS A 172 2.89 -0.34 -4.72
CA CYS A 172 1.71 -1.20 -4.79
C CYS A 172 1.17 -1.28 -6.22
N SER A 173 0.67 -2.46 -6.61
CA SER A 173 0.00 -2.62 -7.92
C SER A 173 -1.10 -3.66 -7.88
N ILE A 174 -2.23 -3.35 -8.52
CA ILE A 174 -3.32 -4.28 -8.76
C ILE A 174 -3.12 -4.93 -10.13
N LYS A 175 -3.28 -6.25 -10.19
CA LYS A 175 -3.16 -7.02 -11.43
C LYS A 175 -4.54 -7.28 -12.04
N ILE A 176 -4.77 -6.78 -13.25
CA ILE A 176 -6.00 -6.96 -14.05
C ILE A 176 -5.61 -7.47 -15.44
N ASP A 177 -6.20 -8.57 -15.89
CA ASP A 177 -5.96 -9.16 -17.21
C ASP A 177 -4.47 -9.29 -17.57
N ASN A 178 -3.70 -9.75 -16.59
CA ASN A 178 -2.25 -9.92 -16.64
C ASN A 178 -1.41 -8.63 -16.75
N LYS A 179 -2.04 -7.44 -16.73
CA LYS A 179 -1.40 -6.13 -16.64
C LYS A 179 -1.41 -5.61 -15.20
N ARG A 180 -0.33 -4.95 -14.79
CA ARG A 180 -0.21 -4.30 -13.47
C ARG A 180 -0.57 -2.82 -13.61
N TYR A 181 -1.38 -2.34 -12.67
CA TYR A 181 -1.78 -0.95 -12.56
C TYR A 181 -1.33 -0.43 -11.19
N PRO A 182 -0.75 0.79 -11.10
CA PRO A 182 -0.51 1.44 -9.81
C PRO A 182 -1.82 1.54 -9.01
N VAL A 183 -1.70 1.71 -7.70
CA VAL A 183 -2.85 1.79 -6.81
C VAL A 183 -3.05 3.21 -6.31
N ILE A 184 -4.29 3.68 -6.33
CA ILE A 184 -4.74 4.86 -5.59
C ILE A 184 -5.43 4.37 -4.32
N ASN A 185 -4.95 4.84 -3.17
CA ASN A 185 -5.55 4.57 -1.87
C ASN A 185 -6.43 5.73 -1.45
N ILE A 186 -7.59 5.39 -0.88
CA ILE A 186 -8.49 6.31 -0.19
C ILE A 186 -8.71 5.77 1.23
N ASP A 187 -8.25 6.54 2.21
CA ASP A 187 -8.48 6.25 3.62
C ASP A 187 -9.55 7.20 4.16
N ILE A 188 -10.61 6.64 4.74
CA ILE A 188 -11.67 7.41 5.40
C ILE A 188 -11.67 7.02 6.88
N LYS A 189 -11.24 7.94 7.73
CA LYS A 189 -11.14 7.76 9.17
C LYS A 189 -12.28 8.44 9.90
N SER A 190 -12.80 7.78 10.92
CA SER A 190 -13.83 8.32 11.80
C SER A 190 -13.68 7.73 13.21
N PRO A 191 -13.89 8.52 14.28
CA PRO A 191 -13.88 8.00 15.66
C PRO A 191 -14.90 6.89 15.91
N GLN A 192 -15.96 6.84 15.12
CA GLN A 192 -17.01 5.84 15.20
C GLN A 192 -17.42 5.43 13.79
N ILE A 193 -16.78 4.38 13.27
CA ILE A 193 -17.33 3.66 12.14
C ILE A 193 -18.42 2.74 12.71
N PRO A 194 -19.71 2.91 12.34
CA PRO A 194 -20.74 1.95 12.71
C PRO A 194 -20.30 0.54 12.30
N SER A 195 -20.92 -0.52 12.82
CA SER A 195 -20.66 -1.86 12.30
C SER A 195 -21.14 -1.98 10.85
N ILE A 196 -20.31 -1.53 9.91
CA ILE A 196 -20.46 -1.67 8.47
C ILE A 196 -20.05 -3.11 8.15
N GLN A 197 -20.83 -4.06 8.65
CA GLN A 197 -20.63 -5.46 8.35
C GLN A 197 -21.02 -5.66 6.88
N ASN A 198 -20.01 -5.82 6.03
CA ASN A 198 -20.12 -6.16 4.60
C ASN A 198 -20.42 -5.02 3.63
N ILE A 199 -19.66 -3.91 3.66
CA ILE A 199 -19.42 -3.22 2.37
C ILE A 199 -18.45 -4.12 1.60
N LYS A 200 -19.03 -5.00 0.79
CA LYS A 200 -18.32 -5.72 -0.27
C LYS A 200 -18.69 -5.05 -1.57
N ASP A 201 -17.67 -4.77 -2.35
CA ASP A 201 -17.81 -4.35 -3.73
C ASP A 201 -17.00 -5.32 -4.58
N ASP A 202 -17.60 -5.78 -5.68
CA ASP A 202 -16.94 -6.72 -6.57
C ASP A 202 -15.89 -6.04 -7.45
N ASP A 203 -16.02 -4.72 -7.65
CA ASP A 203 -15.05 -3.93 -8.37
C ASP A 203 -13.94 -3.48 -7.41
N PHE A 204 -14.24 -2.93 -6.23
CA PHE A 204 -13.20 -2.29 -5.40
C PHE A 204 -12.64 -3.17 -4.28
N ILE A 205 -11.35 -3.00 -3.99
CA ILE A 205 -10.72 -3.62 -2.82
C ILE A 205 -11.02 -2.74 -1.61
N ILE A 206 -11.77 -3.31 -0.66
CA ILE A 206 -12.14 -2.61 0.57
C ILE A 206 -11.64 -3.40 1.78
N SER A 207 -11.05 -2.70 2.75
CA SER A 207 -10.73 -3.20 4.09
C SER A 207 -11.25 -2.21 5.13
N ILE A 208 -11.74 -2.75 6.24
CA ILE A 208 -12.25 -1.94 7.35
C ILE A 208 -11.46 -2.34 8.59
N GLU A 209 -10.79 -1.36 9.17
CA GLU A 209 -10.13 -1.44 10.47
C GLU A 209 -11.01 -0.75 11.53
N LYS A 210 -10.52 -0.66 12.77
CA LYS A 210 -11.30 -0.18 13.92
C LYS A 210 -11.92 1.22 13.69
N ASP A 211 -11.17 2.11 13.05
CA ASP A 211 -11.51 3.52 12.85
C ASP A 211 -11.23 4.01 11.42
N THR A 212 -10.86 3.11 10.51
CA THR A 212 -10.48 3.44 9.14
C THR A 212 -11.15 2.52 8.12
N ILE A 213 -11.67 3.10 7.04
CA ILE A 213 -12.10 2.40 5.83
C ILE A 213 -11.05 2.66 4.75
N HIS A 214 -10.46 1.60 4.22
CA HIS A 214 -9.48 1.65 3.13
C HIS A 214 -10.14 1.21 1.82
N ILE A 215 -9.95 1.99 0.76
CA ILE A 215 -10.39 1.68 -0.60
C ILE A 215 -9.16 1.73 -1.51
N GLU A 216 -8.88 0.65 -2.22
CA GLU A 216 -7.83 0.60 -3.23
C GLU A 216 -8.45 0.59 -4.64
N LEU A 217 -8.01 1.52 -5.48
CA LEU A 217 -8.44 1.70 -6.86
C LEU A 217 -7.27 1.47 -7.82
N PRO A 218 -7.45 0.76 -8.95
CA PRO A 218 -6.44 0.66 -9.97
C PRO A 218 -6.36 1.98 -10.74
N PHE A 219 -5.16 2.53 -10.86
CA PHE A 219 -4.89 3.71 -11.68
C PHE A 219 -4.79 3.31 -13.15
N ILE A 220 -5.94 3.30 -13.83
CA ILE A 220 -6.06 2.92 -15.24
C ILE A 220 -6.09 4.20 -16.10
N THR A 221 -5.06 4.41 -16.92
CA THR A 221 -5.02 5.49 -17.92
C THR A 221 -5.67 5.08 -19.24
#